data_AF-A0A965J624-F1
#
_entry.id   AF-A0A965J624-F1
#
_cell.length_a   1.000
_cell.length_b   1.000
_cell.length_c   1.000
_cell.angle_alpha   90.00
_cell.angle_beta   90.00
_cell.angle_gamma   90.00
#
_symmetry.space_group_name_H-M   'P 1'
#
loop_
_entity.id
_entity.type
_entity.pdbx_description
1 polymer ?
#
loop_
_entity_poly.entity_id
_entity_poly.type
_entity_poly.pdbx_seq_one_letter_code
_entity_poly.pdbx_strand_id
1 'polypeptide(L)'
;MAKGFTVKTVPPKKNTKQQEWDYPAIMERMRGKTIVMCLPGRGCSYIFMKNFLQLCFDLVQNGCAIQISQDYSSMVNFARCKVLGANVLRGPKQIPWDGKMNYDYQLWIDSDIVFDTGKFWQLCDMAIPAPDEEGNVEEKEIVCGWYCTEDGHTTSVAHWLDEEEFRKNGGVMNHETLESMAKRRKPFTC
;
A
#
# COMPACT_ATOMS: atom_id res chain seq x y z
N MET A 1 -30.18 33.64 47.19
CA MET A 1 -30.47 33.10 45.85
C MET A 1 -29.17 32.94 45.09
N ALA A 2 -28.96 31.79 44.44
CA ALA A 2 -27.67 31.20 44.10
C ALA A 2 -26.87 31.95 43.02
N LYS A 3 -25.55 32.02 43.20
CA LYS A 3 -24.58 32.50 42.19
C LYS A 3 -24.52 31.50 41.03
N GLY A 4 -24.95 31.92 39.84
CA GLY A 4 -24.85 31.11 38.62
C GLY A 4 -23.39 30.99 38.16
N PHE A 5 -22.87 29.77 38.13
CA PHE A 5 -21.61 29.44 37.45
C PHE A 5 -21.90 29.14 35.98
N THR A 6 -21.37 29.95 35.07
CA THR A 6 -21.35 29.66 33.63
C THR A 6 -20.10 28.86 33.30
N VAL A 7 -20.28 27.56 33.04
CA VAL A 7 -19.21 26.70 32.51
C VAL A 7 -19.01 27.04 31.04
N LYS A 8 -17.90 27.71 30.70
CA LYS A 8 -17.44 27.84 29.32
C LYS A 8 -16.73 26.56 28.93
N THR A 9 -17.45 25.59 28.37
CA THR A 9 -16.82 24.44 27.73
C THR A 9 -16.15 24.89 26.43
N VAL A 10 -14.81 24.89 26.40
CA VAL A 10 -14.06 24.96 25.15
C VAL A 10 -14.37 23.68 24.38
N PRO A 11 -14.91 23.73 23.15
CA PRO A 11 -15.13 22.52 22.37
C PRO A 11 -13.78 21.81 22.18
N PRO A 12 -13.72 20.47 22.26
CA PRO A 12 -12.47 19.75 22.11
C PRO A 12 -11.89 20.11 20.75
N LYS A 13 -10.68 20.69 20.73
CA LYS A 13 -9.92 20.82 19.49
C LYS A 13 -9.80 19.42 18.92
N LYS A 14 -10.47 19.15 17.79
CA LYS A 14 -10.17 17.98 16.97
C LYS A 14 -8.72 18.17 16.51
N ASN A 15 -7.77 17.67 17.29
CA ASN A 15 -6.43 17.40 16.82
C ASN A 15 -6.51 16.20 15.87
N THR A 16 -7.16 16.40 14.73
CA THR A 16 -6.86 15.61 13.55
C THR A 16 -5.53 16.16 13.08
N LYS A 17 -4.41 15.76 13.71
CA LYS A 17 -3.12 15.84 13.05
C LYS A 17 -3.27 14.91 11.84
N GLN A 18 -3.69 15.47 10.70
CA GLN A 18 -3.42 14.82 9.43
C GLN A 18 -1.92 14.63 9.42
N GLN A 19 -1.48 13.39 9.23
CA GLN A 19 -0.06 13.10 9.05
C GLN A 19 0.40 13.97 7.88
N GLU A 20 1.22 14.97 8.20
CA GLU A 20 1.69 15.94 7.23
C GLU A 20 2.91 15.31 6.57
N TRP A 21 2.74 14.88 5.32
CA TRP A 21 3.79 14.18 4.57
C TRP A 21 4.72 15.20 3.92
N ASP A 22 6.02 15.09 4.18
CA ASP A 22 7.04 15.91 3.52
C ASP A 22 7.45 15.26 2.18
N TYR A 23 6.63 15.50 1.15
CA TYR A 23 6.86 14.93 -0.18
C TYR A 23 8.25 15.25 -0.76
N PRO A 24 8.78 16.49 -0.68
CA PRO A 24 10.16 16.77 -1.11
C PRO A 24 11.21 15.88 -0.43
N ALA A 25 11.13 15.71 0.89
CA ALA A 25 12.08 14.86 1.61
C ALA A 25 11.92 13.37 1.25
N ILE A 26 10.68 12.90 1.07
CA ILE A 26 10.39 11.52 0.64
C ILE A 26 10.98 11.26 -0.75
N MET A 27 10.75 12.17 -1.69
CA MET A 27 11.28 12.08 -3.05
C MET A 27 12.81 12.05 -3.04
N GLU A 28 13.45 12.85 -2.20
CA GLU A 28 14.91 12.84 -2.09
C GLU A 28 15.45 11.50 -1.58
N ARG A 29 14.81 10.86 -0.58
CA ARG A 29 15.20 9.52 -0.10
C ARG A 29 15.04 8.43 -1.16
N MET A 30 14.09 8.59 -2.07
CA MET A 30 13.83 7.65 -3.16
C MET A 30 14.67 7.92 -4.42
N ARG A 31 15.35 9.06 -4.51
CA ARG A 31 16.13 9.44 -5.70
C ARG A 31 17.21 8.39 -5.99
N GLY A 32 17.34 8.00 -7.25
CA GLY A 32 18.33 7.02 -7.70
C GLY A 32 17.96 5.56 -7.44
N LYS A 33 16.84 5.27 -6.77
CA LYS A 33 16.38 3.91 -6.50
C LYS A 33 15.82 3.25 -7.75
N THR A 34 16.01 1.93 -7.85
CA THR A 34 15.46 1.09 -8.91
C THR A 34 14.24 0.33 -8.40
N ILE A 35 13.08 0.55 -9.02
CA ILE A 35 11.81 -0.04 -8.62
C ILE A 35 11.30 -0.97 -9.71
N VAL A 36 10.96 -2.21 -9.34
CA VAL A 36 10.31 -3.16 -10.25
C VAL A 36 8.80 -3.15 -10.02
N MET A 37 8.07 -2.69 -11.02
CA MET A 37 6.61 -2.67 -11.07
C MET A 37 6.11 -4.07 -11.38
N CYS A 38 5.56 -4.74 -10.37
CA CYS A 38 5.04 -6.11 -10.44
C CYS A 38 3.54 -6.08 -10.74
N LEU A 39 3.18 -6.40 -11.99
CA LEU A 39 1.81 -6.27 -12.52
C LEU A 39 1.25 -7.65 -12.90
N PRO A 40 0.55 -8.35 -12.00
CA PRO A 40 -0.15 -9.58 -12.35
C PRO A 40 -1.45 -9.27 -13.11
N GLY A 41 -1.71 -9.92 -14.24
CA GLY A 41 -2.96 -9.71 -15.01
C GLY A 41 -2.72 -9.59 -16.51
N ARG A 42 -3.78 -9.60 -17.33
CA ARG A 42 -3.67 -9.41 -18.81
C ARG A 42 -4.04 -8.02 -19.31
N GLY A 43 -4.68 -7.22 -18.48
CA GLY A 43 -5.21 -5.92 -18.87
C GLY A 43 -5.44 -5.06 -17.64
N CYS A 44 -5.65 -3.78 -17.87
CA CYS A 44 -5.94 -2.79 -16.84
C CYS A 44 -7.02 -1.84 -17.34
N SER A 45 -7.62 -1.09 -16.41
CA SER A 45 -8.58 -0.04 -16.75
C SER A 45 -7.85 1.19 -17.34
N TYR A 46 -8.54 2.03 -18.11
CA TYR A 46 -7.96 3.29 -18.59
C TYR A 46 -7.62 4.26 -17.45
N ILE A 47 -8.32 4.17 -16.32
CA ILE A 47 -8.01 4.98 -15.15
C ILE A 47 -6.69 4.52 -14.51
N PHE A 48 -6.50 3.21 -14.34
CA PHE A 48 -5.24 2.64 -13.88
C PHE A 48 -4.10 3.02 -14.82
N MET A 49 -4.27 2.82 -16.13
CA MET A 49 -3.23 3.12 -17.12
C MET A 49 -2.75 4.58 -17.05
N LYS A 50 -3.67 5.54 -16.94
CA LYS A 50 -3.32 6.96 -16.81
C LYS A 50 -2.53 7.24 -15.53
N ASN A 51 -2.98 6.69 -14.41
CA ASN A 51 -2.36 6.94 -13.11
C ASN A 51 -0.99 6.24 -13.00
N PHE A 52 -0.88 5.04 -13.56
CA PHE A 52 0.37 4.29 -13.67
C PHE A 52 1.38 5.01 -14.57
N LEU A 53 0.94 5.54 -15.72
CA LEU A 53 1.81 6.31 -16.60
C LEU A 53 2.30 7.60 -15.93
N GLN A 54 1.41 8.30 -15.20
CA GLN A 54 1.79 9.46 -14.39
C GLN A 54 2.85 9.09 -13.35
N LEU A 55 2.63 8.02 -12.57
CA LEU A 55 3.60 7.52 -11.60
C LEU A 55 4.96 7.22 -12.26
N CYS A 56 4.96 6.56 -13.43
CA CYS A 56 6.20 6.29 -14.17
C CYS A 56 6.96 7.57 -14.51
N PHE A 57 6.26 8.61 -14.99
CA PHE A 57 6.90 9.90 -15.28
C PHE A 57 7.43 10.57 -14.03
N ASP A 58 6.67 10.61 -12.94
CA ASP A 58 7.07 11.23 -11.68
C ASP A 58 8.32 10.55 -11.11
N LEU A 59 8.40 9.23 -11.18
CA LEU A 59 9.57 8.45 -10.74
C LEU A 59 10.81 8.74 -11.57
N VAL A 60 10.69 8.73 -12.90
CA VAL A 60 11.82 9.03 -13.80
C VAL A 60 12.29 10.46 -13.63
N GLN A 61 11.38 11.43 -13.47
CA GLN A 61 11.71 12.83 -13.17
C GLN A 61 12.40 12.96 -11.81
N ASN A 62 12.03 12.14 -10.83
CA ASN A 62 12.74 12.06 -9.56
C ASN A 62 14.09 11.31 -9.64
N GLY A 63 14.52 10.86 -10.82
CA GLY A 63 15.78 10.16 -11.01
C GLY A 63 15.77 8.70 -10.55
N CYS A 64 14.59 8.11 -10.35
CA CYS A 64 14.45 6.68 -10.11
C CYS A 64 14.57 5.90 -11.43
N ALA A 65 15.05 4.67 -11.36
CA ALA A 65 14.95 3.71 -12.45
C ALA A 65 13.70 2.84 -12.26
N ILE A 66 12.99 2.55 -13.35
CA ILE A 66 11.80 1.70 -13.32
C ILE A 66 11.98 0.51 -14.25
N GLN A 67 11.51 -0.66 -13.81
CA GLN A 67 11.37 -1.84 -14.66
C GLN A 67 9.95 -2.39 -14.49
N ILE A 68 9.38 -2.95 -15.55
CA ILE A 68 8.05 -3.55 -15.51
C ILE A 68 8.20 -5.05 -15.62
N SER A 69 7.61 -5.77 -14.67
CA SER A 69 7.47 -7.22 -14.71
C SER A 69 6.00 -7.60 -14.69
N GLN A 70 5.51 -8.12 -15.81
CA GLN A 70 4.11 -8.42 -16.04
C GLN A 70 4.00 -9.85 -16.60
N ASP A 71 3.12 -10.65 -16.01
CA ASP A 71 2.72 -11.95 -16.54
C ASP A 71 1.31 -12.27 -16.01
N TYR A 72 0.75 -13.36 -16.51
CA TYR A 72 -0.59 -13.82 -16.19
C TYR A 72 -0.66 -15.33 -16.00
N SER A 73 -1.52 -15.71 -15.07
CA SER A 73 -2.14 -17.02 -14.98
C SER A 73 -3.57 -16.86 -14.44
N SER A 74 -4.45 -17.81 -14.76
CA SER A 74 -5.75 -17.94 -14.11
C SER A 74 -5.63 -18.30 -12.63
N MET A 75 -4.46 -18.79 -12.19
CA MET A 75 -4.16 -19.09 -10.79
C MET A 75 -3.29 -17.97 -10.21
N VAL A 76 -3.84 -17.21 -9.26
CA VAL A 76 -3.23 -15.97 -8.74
C VAL A 76 -1.83 -16.19 -8.16
N ASN A 77 -1.62 -17.26 -7.40
CA ASN A 77 -0.31 -17.54 -6.79
C ASN A 77 0.72 -17.82 -7.89
N PHE A 78 0.32 -18.50 -8.97
CA PHE A 78 1.19 -18.80 -10.09
C PHE A 78 1.47 -17.55 -10.94
N ALA A 79 0.48 -16.66 -11.10
CA ALA A 79 0.70 -15.37 -11.75
C ALA A 79 1.79 -14.55 -11.01
N ARG A 80 1.73 -14.50 -9.67
CA ARG A 80 2.75 -13.82 -8.84
C ARG A 80 4.13 -14.48 -8.99
N CYS A 81 4.21 -15.81 -8.97
CA CYS A 81 5.47 -16.52 -9.22
C CYS A 81 6.06 -16.17 -10.60
N LYS A 82 5.24 -16.12 -11.65
CA LYS A 82 5.68 -15.75 -12.99
C LYS A 82 6.15 -14.31 -13.10
N VAL A 83 5.46 -13.36 -12.45
CA VAL A 83 5.90 -11.96 -12.34
C VAL A 83 7.28 -11.86 -11.70
N LEU A 84 7.59 -12.72 -10.72
CA LEU A 84 8.94 -12.84 -10.16
C LEU A 84 9.93 -13.62 -11.04
N GLY A 85 9.53 -13.97 -12.27
CA GLY A 85 10.35 -14.72 -13.21
C GLY A 85 10.54 -16.19 -12.86
N ALA A 86 9.72 -16.78 -11.97
CA ALA A 86 9.87 -18.17 -11.53
C ALA A 86 9.58 -19.18 -12.66
N ASN A 87 10.28 -20.31 -12.64
CA ASN A 87 10.13 -21.39 -13.60
C ASN A 87 10.06 -22.75 -12.88
N VAL A 88 9.05 -23.54 -13.19
CA VAL A 88 8.80 -24.86 -12.55
C VAL A 88 9.98 -25.83 -12.71
N LEU A 89 10.79 -25.70 -13.76
CA LEU A 89 11.93 -26.58 -14.05
C LEU A 89 13.16 -26.32 -13.16
N ARG A 90 13.18 -25.21 -12.41
CA ARG A 90 14.34 -24.79 -11.60
C ARG A 90 14.23 -25.13 -10.12
N GLY A 91 13.18 -25.85 -9.73
CA GLY A 91 12.96 -26.27 -8.35
C GLY A 91 12.46 -25.16 -7.42
N PRO A 92 12.28 -25.47 -6.13
CA PRO A 92 11.52 -24.62 -5.20
C PRO A 92 12.32 -23.43 -4.63
N LYS A 93 13.66 -23.48 -4.62
CA LYS A 93 14.53 -22.46 -4.00
C LYS A 93 14.93 -21.38 -5.00
N GLN A 94 13.94 -20.73 -5.61
CA GLN A 94 14.16 -19.63 -6.54
C GLN A 94 14.07 -18.28 -5.82
N ILE A 95 14.85 -17.32 -6.29
CA ILE A 95 14.79 -15.91 -5.87
C ILE A 95 14.23 -15.06 -7.03
N PRO A 96 13.67 -13.87 -6.75
CA PRO A 96 13.17 -12.96 -7.78
C PRO A 96 14.15 -12.80 -8.95
N TRP A 97 13.66 -13.07 -10.17
CA TRP A 97 14.39 -12.96 -11.44
C TRP A 97 15.75 -13.67 -11.46
N ASP A 98 15.91 -14.75 -10.70
CA ASP A 98 17.17 -15.47 -10.47
C ASP A 98 18.32 -14.58 -9.95
N GLY A 99 18.02 -13.43 -9.35
CA GLY A 99 19.03 -12.45 -8.93
C GLY A 99 19.76 -11.77 -10.09
N LYS A 100 19.26 -11.90 -11.33
CA LYS A 100 19.85 -11.25 -12.52
C LYS A 100 19.41 -9.79 -12.68
N MET A 101 18.31 -9.43 -12.04
CA MET A 101 17.76 -8.09 -12.06
C MET A 101 18.20 -7.36 -10.78
N ASN A 102 18.88 -6.23 -10.95
CA ASN A 102 19.20 -5.33 -9.84
C ASN A 102 17.98 -4.45 -9.55
N TYR A 103 17.57 -4.39 -8.29
CA TYR A 103 16.46 -3.56 -7.83
C TYR A 103 16.66 -3.19 -6.35
N ASP A 104 16.08 -2.07 -5.94
CA ASP A 104 15.96 -1.68 -4.53
C ASP A 104 14.59 -2.12 -3.98
N TYR A 105 13.51 -1.89 -4.73
CA TYR A 105 12.14 -2.17 -4.27
C TYR A 105 11.28 -2.86 -5.32
N GLN A 106 10.27 -3.61 -4.86
CA GLN A 106 9.20 -4.17 -5.68
C GLN A 106 7.90 -3.43 -5.37
N LEU A 107 7.22 -2.92 -6.39
CA LEU A 107 5.87 -2.38 -6.24
C LEU A 107 4.86 -3.38 -6.80
N TRP A 108 4.14 -4.05 -5.91
CA TRP A 108 3.01 -4.90 -6.27
C TRP A 108 1.74 -4.07 -6.31
N ILE A 109 1.09 -4.01 -7.47
CA ILE A 109 -0.12 -3.22 -7.65
C ILE A 109 -1.08 -3.92 -8.60
N ASP A 110 -2.35 -3.99 -8.18
CA ASP A 110 -3.41 -4.61 -8.97
C ASP A 110 -3.83 -3.69 -10.12
N SER A 111 -4.14 -4.28 -11.27
CA SER A 111 -4.41 -3.57 -12.53
C SER A 111 -5.75 -2.81 -12.59
N ASP A 112 -6.57 -2.95 -11.57
CA ASP A 112 -7.91 -2.36 -11.45
C ASP A 112 -8.01 -1.36 -10.29
N ILE A 113 -6.91 -1.10 -9.58
CA ILE A 113 -6.92 -0.12 -8.49
C ILE A 113 -6.93 1.32 -9.00
N VAL A 114 -7.65 2.19 -8.28
CA VAL A 114 -7.63 3.64 -8.52
C VAL A 114 -6.75 4.30 -7.45
N PHE A 115 -5.71 4.99 -7.90
CA PHE A 115 -4.71 5.62 -7.02
C PHE A 115 -4.10 6.87 -7.66
N ASP A 116 -3.33 7.65 -6.89
CA ASP A 116 -2.50 8.76 -7.37
C ASP A 116 -1.06 8.63 -6.85
N THR A 117 -0.12 9.35 -7.46
CA THR A 117 1.31 9.31 -7.10
C THR A 117 1.56 9.67 -5.63
N GLY A 118 0.74 10.54 -5.02
CA GLY A 118 0.86 10.88 -3.61
C GLY A 118 0.72 9.66 -2.70
N LYS A 119 -0.14 8.69 -3.05
CA LYS A 119 -0.27 7.43 -2.32
C LYS A 119 0.98 6.57 -2.39
N PHE A 120 1.66 6.57 -3.52
CA PHE A 120 2.94 5.90 -3.65
C PHE A 120 4.00 6.53 -2.74
N TRP A 121 4.12 7.86 -2.71
CA TRP A 121 5.07 8.54 -1.82
C TRP A 121 4.76 8.31 -0.33
N GLN A 122 3.49 8.24 0.05
CA GLN A 122 3.09 7.88 1.42
C GLN A 122 3.57 6.47 1.80
N LEU A 123 3.50 5.51 0.87
CA LEU A 123 4.08 4.17 1.09
C LEU A 123 5.60 4.23 1.23
N CYS A 124 6.29 5.03 0.41
CA CYS A 124 7.73 5.23 0.52
C CYS A 124 8.14 5.81 1.88
N ASP A 125 7.39 6.77 2.43
CA ASP A 125 7.66 7.32 3.77
C ASP A 125 7.42 6.28 4.86
N MET A 126 6.42 5.41 4.70
CA MET A 126 6.21 4.31 5.63
C MET A 126 7.32 3.26 5.59
N ALA A 127 7.89 3.00 4.41
CA ALA A 127 8.97 2.04 4.19
C ALA A 127 10.32 2.61 4.66
N ILE A 128 10.62 3.85 4.28
CA ILE A 128 11.84 4.58 4.61
C ILE A 128 11.44 5.88 5.32
N PRO A 129 11.16 5.82 6.63
CA PRO A 129 10.75 7.00 7.38
C PRO A 129 11.87 8.03 7.46
N ALA A 130 11.50 9.26 7.83
CA ALA A 130 12.49 10.25 8.22
C ALA A 130 13.32 9.74 9.42
N PRO A 131 14.59 10.16 9.55
CA PRO A 131 15.38 9.82 10.72
C PRO A 131 14.69 10.25 12.02
N ASP A 132 14.84 9.44 13.06
CA ASP A 132 14.41 9.81 14.42
C ASP A 132 15.28 10.94 15.01
N GLU A 133 14.98 11.36 16.24
CA GLU A 133 15.73 12.43 16.92
C GLU A 133 17.23 12.11 17.10
N GLU A 134 17.60 10.83 17.03
CA GLU A 134 18.97 10.31 17.15
C GLU A 134 19.64 10.11 15.78
N GLY A 135 18.91 10.31 14.69
CA GLY A 135 19.38 10.15 13.32
C GLY A 135 19.28 8.72 12.77
N ASN A 136 18.61 7.80 13.47
CA ASN A 136 18.42 6.43 13.01
C ASN A 136 17.24 6.35 12.03
N VAL A 137 17.38 5.52 11.00
CA VAL A 137 16.31 5.19 10.06
C VAL A 137 16.00 3.70 10.17
N GLU A 138 14.79 3.38 10.64
CA GLU A 138 14.30 2.00 10.66
C GLU A 138 13.52 1.71 9.38
N GLU A 139 14.21 1.14 8.39
CA GLU A 139 13.58 0.72 7.13
C GLU A 139 12.70 -0.51 7.35
N LYS A 140 11.50 -0.49 6.76
CA LYS A 140 10.57 -1.63 6.78
C LYS A 140 10.63 -2.39 5.48
N GLU A 141 10.90 -3.69 5.58
CA GLU A 141 11.00 -4.59 4.42
C GLU A 141 9.71 -4.67 3.60
N ILE A 142 8.55 -4.56 4.26
CA ILE A 142 7.24 -4.64 3.63
C ILE A 142 6.32 -3.58 4.21
N VAL A 143 5.67 -2.84 3.32
CA VAL A 143 4.57 -1.92 3.66
C VAL A 143 3.41 -2.14 2.70
N CYS A 144 2.19 -1.93 3.19
CA CYS A 144 0.99 -2.01 2.37
C CYS A 144 -0.01 -0.92 2.77
N GLY A 145 -0.72 -0.39 1.79
CA GLY A 145 -1.90 0.44 2.00
C GLY A 145 -3.16 -0.43 1.95
N TRP A 146 -4.21 0.02 2.63
CA TRP A 146 -5.55 -0.52 2.42
C TRP A 146 -6.27 0.30 1.35
N TYR A 147 -7.26 -0.30 0.71
CA TYR A 147 -8.08 0.36 -0.30
C TYR A 147 -9.57 0.07 -0.08
N CYS A 148 -10.42 0.94 -0.60
CA CYS A 148 -11.86 0.73 -0.66
C CYS A 148 -12.18 -0.22 -1.80
N THR A 149 -13.06 -1.19 -1.58
CA THR A 149 -13.52 -2.09 -2.64
C THR A 149 -14.52 -1.36 -3.57
N GLU A 150 -14.90 -2.03 -4.65
CA GLU A 150 -15.81 -1.50 -5.67
C GLU A 150 -17.19 -1.09 -5.13
N ASP A 151 -17.61 -1.62 -3.97
CA ASP A 151 -18.88 -1.25 -3.33
C ASP A 151 -18.86 0.16 -2.70
N GLY A 152 -17.69 0.81 -2.64
CA GLY A 152 -17.51 2.16 -2.10
C GLY A 152 -17.68 2.25 -0.57
N HIS A 153 -17.73 1.12 0.13
CA HIS A 153 -18.03 1.05 1.56
C HIS A 153 -17.08 0.13 2.35
N THR A 154 -16.82 -1.07 1.84
CA THR A 154 -15.90 -2.04 2.46
C THR A 154 -14.47 -1.81 2.00
N THR A 155 -13.52 -2.36 2.75
CA THR A 155 -12.09 -2.20 2.48
C THR A 155 -11.41 -3.55 2.28
N SER A 156 -10.18 -3.53 1.76
CA SER A 156 -9.35 -4.72 1.60
C SER A 156 -8.91 -5.37 2.92
N VAL A 157 -9.21 -4.74 4.07
CA VAL A 157 -8.91 -5.29 5.39
C VAL A 157 -10.06 -6.19 5.82
N ALA A 158 -9.80 -7.49 5.88
CA ALA A 158 -10.72 -8.47 6.44
C ALA A 158 -10.35 -8.77 7.90
N HIS A 159 -11.36 -9.10 8.71
CA HIS A 159 -11.13 -9.68 10.03
C HIS A 159 -10.62 -11.12 9.88
N TRP A 160 -9.92 -11.62 10.91
CA TRP A 160 -9.55 -13.03 10.99
C TRP A 160 -10.78 -13.93 10.77
N LEU A 161 -10.60 -14.99 9.99
CA LEU A 161 -11.63 -15.96 9.66
C LEU A 161 -12.07 -16.70 10.93
N ASP A 162 -13.21 -16.34 11.49
CA ASP A 162 -13.95 -17.20 12.41
C ASP A 162 -14.77 -18.20 11.59
N GLU A 163 -14.47 -19.50 11.72
CA GLU A 163 -15.10 -20.54 10.89
C GLU A 163 -16.62 -20.64 11.12
N GLU A 164 -17.10 -20.39 12.34
CA GLU A 164 -18.52 -20.42 12.63
C GLU A 164 -19.25 -19.24 12.00
N GLU A 165 -18.67 -18.04 12.11
CA GLU A 165 -19.20 -16.83 11.51
C GLU A 165 -19.17 -16.91 9.98
N PHE A 166 -18.07 -17.39 9.41
CA PHE A 166 -17.92 -17.63 7.98
C PHE A 166 -18.99 -18.58 7.45
N ARG A 167 -19.25 -19.68 8.16
CA ARG A 167 -20.30 -20.65 7.79
C ARG A 167 -21.70 -20.05 7.90
N LYS A 168 -21.98 -19.25 8.94
CA LYS A 168 -23.29 -18.60 9.15
C LYS A 168 -23.55 -17.50 8.12
N ASN A 169 -22.51 -16.78 7.69
CA ASN A 169 -22.59 -15.68 6.71
C ASN A 169 -22.49 -16.14 5.25
N GLY A 170 -22.67 -17.44 4.96
CA GLY A 170 -22.69 -17.95 3.59
C GLY A 170 -21.32 -17.98 2.90
N GLY A 171 -20.24 -18.01 3.67
CA GLY A 171 -18.87 -18.07 3.14
C GLY A 171 -18.30 -16.71 2.76
N VAL A 172 -18.76 -15.63 3.39
CA VAL A 172 -18.26 -14.26 3.18
C VAL A 172 -17.48 -13.80 4.40
N MET A 173 -16.27 -13.27 4.17
CA MET A 173 -15.44 -12.64 5.20
C MET A 173 -16.04 -11.30 5.61
N ASN A 174 -15.92 -10.94 6.89
CA ASN A 174 -16.26 -9.60 7.35
C ASN A 174 -15.10 -8.65 7.03
N HIS A 175 -15.42 -7.59 6.28
CA HIS A 175 -14.48 -6.54 5.92
C HIS A 175 -14.65 -5.31 6.81
N GLU A 176 -13.55 -4.65 7.15
CA GLU A 176 -13.59 -3.31 7.71
C GLU A 176 -14.22 -2.37 6.70
N THR A 177 -15.06 -1.46 7.19
CA THR A 177 -15.66 -0.37 6.41
C THR A 177 -14.83 0.90 6.53
N LEU A 178 -15.06 1.84 5.62
CA LEU A 178 -14.46 3.18 5.69
C LEU A 178 -14.66 3.85 7.07
N GLU A 179 -15.82 3.66 7.69
CA GLU A 179 -16.13 4.21 9.01
C GLU A 179 -15.33 3.56 10.14
N SER A 180 -15.16 2.24 10.09
CA SER A 180 -14.38 1.51 11.08
C SER A 180 -12.88 1.82 10.94
N MET A 181 -12.39 1.92 9.70
CA MET A 181 -11.00 2.28 9.40
C MET A 181 -10.65 3.68 9.91
N ALA A 182 -11.57 4.63 9.82
CA ALA A 182 -11.38 5.98 10.36
C ALA A 182 -11.17 6.02 11.89
N LYS A 183 -11.62 4.99 12.61
CA LYS A 183 -11.46 4.85 14.06
C LYS A 183 -10.16 4.12 14.44
N ARG A 184 -9.53 3.41 13.49
CA ARG A 184 -8.28 2.67 13.72
C ARG A 184 -7.08 3.60 13.63
N ARG A 185 -6.29 3.61 14.71
CA ARG A 185 -5.08 4.46 14.85
C ARG A 185 -3.81 3.66 15.10
N LYS A 186 -3.94 2.35 15.29
CA LYS A 186 -2.81 1.44 15.51
C LYS A 186 -2.60 0.59 14.25
N PRO A 187 -1.35 0.21 13.93
CA PRO A 187 -1.08 -0.79 12.91
C PRO A 187 -1.91 -2.06 13.17
N PHE A 188 -2.33 -2.72 12.09
CA PHE A 188 -2.92 -4.04 12.18
C PHE A 188 -1.84 -5.00 12.65
N THR A 189 -2.00 -5.55 13.84
CA THR A 189 -1.16 -6.65 14.34
C THR A 189 -1.81 -7.94 13.85
N CYS A 190 -1.12 -8.64 12.94
CA CYS A 190 -1.49 -9.96 12.46
C CYS A 190 -1.46 -10.97 13.62
#